data_AF-A0A0C1QCA2-F1
#
_entry.id   AF-A0A0C1QCA2-F1
#
_cell.length_a   1.000
_cell.length_b   1.000
_cell.length_c   1.000
_cell.angle_alpha   90.00
_cell.angle_beta   90.00
_cell.angle_gamma   90.00
#
_symmetry.space_group_name_H-M   'P 1'
#
loop_
_entity.id
_entity.type
_entity.pdbx_description
1 polymer ?
#
loop_
_entity_poly.entity_id
_entity_poly.type
_entity_poly.pdbx_seq_one_letter_code
_entity_poly.pdbx_strand_id
1 'polypeptide(L)' 'MVLLISNGAILSYLSNRHQRLLKKPLSKTYQKLGYGLFTTAILVGVFNFVGSAGVFIWLLILMAALFCFPFVALFIKRN' A
#
# COMPACT_ATOMS: atom_id res chain seq x y z
N MET A 1 -9.90 2.12 9.35
CA MET A 1 -8.52 1.88 8.84
C MET A 1 -8.44 0.60 8.00
N VAL A 2 -8.80 -0.58 8.54
CA VAL A 2 -8.70 -1.86 7.82
C VAL A 2 -9.47 -1.89 6.49
N LEU A 3 -10.71 -1.38 6.46
CA LEU A 3 -11.53 -1.34 5.24
C LEU A 3 -10.95 -0.42 4.13
N LEU A 4 -10.27 0.66 4.51
CA LEU A 4 -9.60 1.57 3.56
C LEU A 4 -8.38 0.89 2.94
N ILE A 5 -7.59 0.19 3.75
CA ILE A 5 -6.41 -0.55 3.33
C ILE A 5 -6.81 -1.74 2.44
N SER A 6 -7.84 -2.50 2.82
CA SER A 6 -8.30 -3.64 2.02
C SER A 6 -8.83 -3.20 0.66
N ASN A 7 -9.67 -2.17 0.60
CA ASN A 7 -10.16 -1.64 -0.67
C ASN A 7 -9.03 -1.03 -1.52
N GLY A 8 -8.13 -0.27 -0.91
CA GLY A 8 -6.95 0.28 -1.61
C GLY A 8 -6.06 -0.81 -2.19
N ALA A 9 -5.82 -1.89 -1.44
CA ALA A 9 -5.05 -3.05 -1.90
C ALA A 9 -5.76 -3.80 -3.04
N ILE A 10 -7.08 -4.01 -2.93
CA ILE A 10 -7.88 -4.67 -3.96
C ILE A 10 -7.87 -3.85 -5.25
N LEU A 11 -8.12 -2.54 -5.19
CA LEU A 11 -8.09 -1.64 -6.35
C LEU A 11 -6.70 -1.57 -7.00
N SER A 12 -5.64 -1.51 -6.19
CA SER A 12 -4.27 -1.48 -6.70
C SER A 12 -3.86 -2.83 -7.33
N TYR A 13 -4.26 -3.95 -6.73
CA TYR A 13 -4.03 -5.29 -7.27
C TYR A 13 -4.78 -5.51 -8.59
N LEU A 14 -6.05 -5.09 -8.65
CA LEU A 14 -6.91 -5.24 -9.83
C LEU A 14 -6.44 -4.39 -11.02
N SER A 15 -5.75 -3.27 -10.75
CA SER A 15 -5.17 -2.42 -11.77
C SER A 15 -3.80 -2.90 -12.26
N ASN A 16 -3.20 -3.89 -11.58
CA ASN A 16 -1.89 -4.41 -11.94
C ASN A 16 -1.95 -5.33 -13.16
N ARG A 17 -0.94 -5.23 -14.05
CA ARG A 17 -0.87 -6.01 -15.30
C ARG A 17 -0.77 -7.52 -15.05
N HIS A 18 -0.21 -7.91 -13.91
CA HIS A 18 -0.02 -9.32 -13.51
C HIS A 18 -1.17 -9.87 -12.64
N GLN A 19 -2.33 -9.19 -12.57
CA GLN A 19 -3.45 -9.77 -11.83
C GLN A 19 -3.87 -11.11 -12.46
N ARG A 20 -4.14 -12.10 -11.62
CA ARG A 20 -4.64 -13.42 -12.03
C ARG A 20 -6.17 -13.52 -12.01
N LEU A 21 -6.86 -12.50 -11.49
CA LEU A 21 -8.30 -12.54 -11.23
C LEU A 21 -9.16 -12.05 -12.41
N LEU A 22 -8.82 -10.93 -13.05
CA LEU A 22 -9.57 -10.42 -14.21
C LEU A 22 -8.78 -10.56 -15.51
N LYS A 23 -9.50 -10.88 -16.59
CA LYS A 23 -8.98 -11.03 -17.96
C LYS A 23 -8.41 -9.73 -18.56
N LYS A 24 -8.81 -8.55 -18.06
CA LYS A 24 -8.27 -7.23 -18.45
C LYS A 24 -7.90 -6.42 -17.21
N PRO A 25 -6.69 -5.83 -17.14
CA PRO A 25 -6.28 -4.96 -16.04
C PRO A 25 -7.16 -3.72 -15.96
N LEU A 26 -7.51 -3.31 -14.73
CA LEU A 26 -8.24 -2.07 -14.48
C LEU A 26 -7.38 -0.86 -14.90
N SER A 27 -8.02 0.18 -15.44
CA SER A 27 -7.33 1.39 -15.92
C SER A 27 -6.41 1.98 -14.86
N LYS A 28 -5.22 2.49 -15.26
CA LYS A 28 -4.22 3.08 -14.36
C LYS A 28 -4.76 4.23 -13.49
N THR A 29 -5.90 4.82 -13.86
CA THR A 29 -6.63 5.80 -13.03
C THR A 29 -7.05 5.19 -11.68
N TYR A 30 -7.47 3.93 -11.65
CA TYR A 30 -7.82 3.23 -10.42
C TYR A 30 -6.60 2.88 -9.56
N GLN A 31 -5.43 2.71 -10.17
CA GLN A 31 -4.17 2.57 -9.43
C GLN A 31 -3.85 3.84 -8.63
N LYS A 32 -4.02 5.04 -9.23
CA LYS A 32 -3.86 6.32 -8.53
C LYS A 32 -4.86 6.49 -7.39
N LEU A 33 -6.10 6.04 -7.60
CA LEU A 33 -7.15 6.00 -6.58
C LEU A 33 -6.78 5.08 -5.41
N GLY A 34 -6.19 3.90 -5.69
CA GLY A 34 -5.63 3.01 -4.69
C GLY A 34 -4.55 3.68 -3.84
N TYR A 35 -3.61 4.42 -4.45
CA TYR A 35 -2.62 5.20 -3.71
C TYR A 35 -3.25 6.31 -2.86
N GLY A 36 -4.31 6.98 -3.33
CA GLY A 36 -5.07 7.95 -2.53
C GLY A 36 -5.78 7.32 -1.32
N LEU A 37 -6.27 6.09 -1.47
CA LEU A 37 -6.84 5.32 -0.35
C LEU A 37 -5.77 4.94 0.69
N PHE A 38 -4.53 4.68 0.25
CA PHE A 38 -3.41 4.45 1.17
C PHE A 38 -3.01 5.72 1.93
N THR A 39 -2.93 6.87 1.28
CA THR A 39 -2.56 8.14 1.97
C THR A 39 -3.63 8.55 2.99
N THR A 40 -4.91 8.39 2.65
CA THR A 40 -6.00 8.66 3.60
C THR A 40 -6.02 7.66 4.76
N ALA A 41 -5.70 6.39 4.53
CA ALA A 41 -5.55 5.41 5.61
C ALA A 41 -4.40 5.74 6.57
N ILE A 42 -3.28 6.27 6.06
CA ILE A 42 -2.14 6.73 6.86
C ILE A 42 -2.56 7.94 7.72
N LEU A 43 -3.22 8.94 7.13
CA LEU A 43 -3.73 10.10 7.86
C LEU A 43 -4.68 9.69 8.99
N VAL A 44 -5.64 8.82 8.69
CA VAL A 44 -6.59 8.29 9.69
C VAL A 44 -5.85 7.53 10.80
N GLY A 45 -4.79 6.78 10.47
CA GLY A 45 -3.95 6.09 11.44
C GLY A 45 -3.21 7.04 12.38
N VAL A 46 -2.67 8.15 11.86
CA VAL A 46 -1.99 9.18 12.67
C VAL A 46 -2.96 9.83 13.65
N PHE A 47 -4.20 10.12 13.25
CA PHE A 47 -5.18 10.75 14.13
C PHE A 47 -5.84 9.80 15.13
N ASN A 48 -5.91 8.49 14.85
CA ASN A 48 -6.59 7.52 15.73
C ASN A 48 -5.67 6.91 16.79
N PHE A 49 -4.36 6.81 16.53
CA PHE A 49 -3.44 6.19 17.49
C PHE A 49 -2.77 7.26 18.37
N VAL A 50 -3.40 7.55 19.51
CA VAL A 50 -2.82 8.41 20.56
C VAL A 50 -2.15 7.52 21.62
N GLY A 51 -0.90 7.84 21.96
CA GLY A 51 -0.10 7.13 22.98
C GLY A 51 0.92 6.12 22.42
N SER A 52 1.44 5.24 23.28
CA SER A 52 2.55 4.31 23.01
C SER A 52 2.26 3.34 21.86
N ALA A 53 0.99 3.01 21.62
CA ALA A 53 0.55 2.13 20.54
C ALA A 53 0.81 2.74 19.15
N GLY A 54 0.68 4.06 18.99
CA GLY A 54 0.97 4.74 17.72
C GLY A 54 2.44 4.66 17.34
N VAL A 55 3.32 4.80 18.33
CA VAL A 55 4.77 4.68 18.14
C VAL A 55 5.15 3.28 17.68
N PHE A 56 4.57 2.24 18.31
CA PHE A 56 4.81 0.84 17.92
C PHE A 56 4.35 0.53 16.48
N ILE A 57 3.18 1.02 16.08
CA ILE A 57 2.66 0.80 14.73
C ILE A 57 3.52 1.50 13.68
N TRP A 58 3.97 2.73 13.95
CA TRP A 58 4.90 3.44 13.07
C TRP A 58 6.23 2.71 12.92
N LEU A 59 6.77 2.19 14.01
CA LEU A 59 7.97 1.34 14.00
C LEU A 59 7.78 0.09 13.14
N LEU A 60 6.66 -0.61 13.29
CA LEU A 60 6.34 -1.80 12.48
C LEU A 60 6.24 -1.47 10.99
N ILE A 61 5.59 -0.35 10.63
CA ILE A 61 5.50 0.10 9.24
C ILE A 61 6.90 0.42 8.68
N LEU A 62 7.75 1.08 9.47
CA LEU A 62 9.10 1.45 9.06
C LEU A 62 9.99 0.21 8.88
N MET A 63 9.90 -0.77 9.78
CA MET A 63 10.58 -2.07 9.62
C MET A 63 10.12 -2.80 8.36
N ALA A 64 8.82 -2.84 8.08
CA ALA A 64 8.29 -3.45 6.87
C ALA A 64 8.77 -2.73 5.60
N ALA A 65 8.81 -1.39 5.61
CA ALA A 65 9.32 -0.59 4.50
C ALA A 65 10.81 -0.85 4.24
N LEU A 66 11.63 -0.89 5.30
CA LEU A 66 13.05 -1.22 5.20
C LEU A 66 13.28 -2.67 4.74
N PHE A 67 12.44 -3.61 5.17
CA PHE A 67 12.49 -4.99 4.70
C PHE A 67 12.18 -5.11 3.20
N CYS A 68 11.29 -4.27 2.68
CA CYS A 68 11.00 -4.21 1.24
C CYS A 68 12.12 -3.53 0.42
N PHE A 69 12.96 -2.70 1.04
CA PHE A 69 14.06 -1.99 0.37
C PHE A 69 15.02 -2.89 -0.44
N PRO A 70 15.54 -4.01 0.09
CA PRO A 70 16.39 -4.92 -0.69
C PRO A 70 15.64 -5.58 -1.86
N PHE A 71 14.31 -5.75 -1.77
CA PHE A 71 13.52 -6.27 -2.88
C PHE A 71 13.33 -5.23 -4.00
N VAL A 72 13.30 -3.94 -3.67
CA VAL A 72 13.28 -2.87 -4.69
C VAL A 72 14.53 -2.94 -5.57
N ALA A 73 15.69 -3.24 -4.99
CA ALA A 73 16.93 -3.45 -5.75
C ALA A 73 16.84 -4.64 -6.74
N LEU A 74 16.08 -5.68 -6.38
CA LEU A 74 15.79 -6.83 -7.26
C LEU A 74 14.84 -6.49 -8.42
N PHE A 75 13.93 -5.53 -8.25
CA PHE A 75 13.01 -5.06 -9.29
C PHE A 75 13.56 -3.90 -10.12
N ILE A 76 14.65 -3.26 -9.69
CA ILE A 76 15.46 -2.36 -10.52
C ILE A 76 16.17 -3.22 -11.58
N LYS A 77 15.44 -3.47 -12.67
CA LYS A 77 15.99 -4.06 -13.87
C LYS A 77 17.06 -3.10 -14.40
N ARG A 78 18.32 -3.51 -14.31
CA ARG A 78 19.47 -2.90 -14.99
C ARG A 78 19.13 -2.88 -16.48
N ASN A 79 18.82 -1.70 -17.00
CA ASN A 79 18.74 -1.44 -18.43
C ASN A 79 20.16 -1.33 -18.98
#